data_AF-A0A8S3B218-F1
#
_entry.id   AF-A0A8S3B218-F1
#
_cell.length_a   1.000
_cell.length_b   1.000
_cell.length_c   1.000
_cell.angle_alpha   90.00
_cell.angle_beta   90.00
_cell.angle_gamma   90.00
#
_symmetry.space_group_name_H-M   'P 1'
#
loop_
_entity.id
_entity.type
_entity.pdbx_description
1 polymer ?
#
loop_
_entity_poly.entity_id
_entity_poly.type
_entity_poly.pdbx_seq_one_letter_code
_entity_poly.pdbx_strand_id
1 'polypeptide(L)'
;SLGITAIELADGEAPLCQFHPTKVLFEIPRRPPPTVRRDATKWSEDFTKFISACLIKDYEQRPSAEELLRNENFVKFDDET
;
A
#
# COMPACT_ATOMS: atom_id res chain seq x y z
N SER A 1 2.80 5.05 -6.22
CA SER A 1 3.97 4.16 -6.15
C SER A 1 4.32 3.76 -4.73
N LEU A 2 4.38 4.70 -3.78
CA LEU A 2 4.75 4.42 -2.38
C LEU A 2 4.04 3.22 -1.74
N GLY A 3 2.70 3.15 -1.82
CA GLY A 3 1.96 2.01 -1.25
C GLY A 3 2.30 0.65 -1.87
N ILE A 4 2.66 0.62 -3.16
CA ILE A 4 3.12 -0.61 -3.83
C ILE A 4 4.51 -1.00 -3.31
N THR A 5 5.41 -0.03 -3.16
CA THR A 5 6.74 -0.24 -2.57
C THR A 5 6.64 -0.72 -1.11
N ALA A 6 5.71 -0.18 -0.32
CA ALA A 6 5.48 -0.63 1.05
C ALA A 6 5.04 -2.11 1.10
N ILE A 7 4.13 -2.51 0.20
CA ILE A 7 3.75 -3.93 0.07
C ILE A 7 4.94 -4.78 -0.36
N GLU A 8 5.76 -4.32 -1.31
CA GLU A 8 6.96 -5.04 -1.76
C GLU A 8 7.98 -5.25 -0.63
N LEU A 9 8.19 -4.23 0.23
CA LEU A 9 9.04 -4.35 1.41
C LEU A 9 8.47 -5.35 2.44
N ALA A 10 7.15 -5.38 2.59
CA ALA A 10 6.46 -6.26 3.55
C ALA A 10 6.39 -7.72 3.08
N ASP A 11 5.98 -7.95 1.84
CA ASP A 11 5.74 -9.28 1.27
C ASP A 11 6.97 -9.86 0.54
N GLY A 12 7.98 -9.03 0.25
CA GLY A 12 9.18 -9.37 -0.50
C GLY A 12 9.01 -9.30 -2.03
N GLU A 13 7.80 -8.99 -2.52
CA GLU A 13 7.49 -8.88 -3.94
C GLU A 13 6.35 -7.89 -4.18
N ALA A 14 6.39 -7.18 -5.31
CA ALA A 14 5.28 -6.31 -5.71
C ALA A 14 4.02 -7.11 -6.09
N PRO A 15 2.82 -6.57 -5.86
CA PRO A 15 1.59 -7.18 -6.36
C PRO A 15 1.64 -7.37 -7.88
N LEU A 16 1.19 -8.53 -8.35
CA LEU A 16 1.10 -8.89 -9.77
C LEU A 16 2.45 -9.14 -10.46
N CYS A 17 3.56 -9.24 -9.71
CA CYS A 17 4.91 -9.51 -10.24
C CYS A 17 5.01 -10.76 -11.12
N GLN A 18 4.12 -11.75 -10.94
CA GLN A 18 4.10 -12.99 -11.70
C GLN A 18 3.50 -12.86 -13.11
N PHE A 19 2.84 -11.74 -13.41
CA PHE A 19 2.18 -11.54 -14.71
C PHE A 19 3.08 -10.80 -15.69
N HIS A 20 2.96 -11.13 -16.98
CA HIS A 20 3.61 -10.37 -18.04
C HIS A 20 3.17 -8.89 -17.99
N PRO A 21 4.06 -7.90 -18.23
CA PRO A 21 3.75 -6.48 -18.10
C PRO A 21 2.48 -6.03 -18.83
N THR A 22 2.24 -6.55 -20.04
CA THR A 22 1.02 -6.26 -20.81
C THR A 22 -0.26 -6.63 -20.06
N LYS A 23 -0.27 -7.76 -19.34
CA LYS A 23 -1.42 -8.16 -18.53
C LYS A 23 -1.59 -7.25 -17.31
N VAL A 24 -0.48 -6.87 -16.66
CA VAL A 24 -0.50 -5.97 -15.48
C VAL A 24 -1.20 -4.64 -15.81
N LEU A 25 -0.93 -4.06 -16.99
CA LEU A 25 -1.56 -2.82 -17.44
C LEU A 25 -3.10 -2.86 -17.44
N PHE A 26 -3.69 -4.01 -17.78
CA PHE A 26 -5.15 -4.18 -17.78
C PHE A 26 -5.72 -4.56 -16.41
N GLU A 27 -4.92 -5.22 -15.57
CA GLU A 27 -5.36 -5.72 -14.26
C GLU A 27 -5.39 -4.60 -13.21
N ILE A 28 -4.42 -3.67 -13.21
CA ILE A 28 -4.34 -2.55 -12.25
C ILE A 28 -5.65 -1.74 -12.17
N PRO A 29 -6.22 -1.22 -13.28
CA PRO A 29 -7.43 -0.41 -13.19
C PRO A 29 -8.67 -1.24 -12.79
N ARG A 30 -8.69 -2.55 -13.08
CA ARG A 30 -9.87 -3.42 -12.88
C ARG A 30 -9.95 -4.01 -11.47
N ARG A 31 -8.82 -4.43 -10.90
CA ARG A 31 -8.79 -5.07 -9.57
C ARG A 31 -8.99 -4.06 -8.45
N PRO A 32 -9.54 -4.43 -7.28
CA PRO A 32 -9.49 -3.58 -6.11
C PRO A 32 -8.03 -3.24 -5.74
N PRO A 33 -7.78 -2.13 -5.03
CA PRO A 33 -6.46 -1.82 -4.50
C PRO A 33 -5.87 -3.03 -3.74
N PRO A 34 -4.61 -3.40 -3.98
CA PRO A 34 -3.99 -4.50 -3.25
C PRO A 34 -3.76 -4.12 -1.78
N THR A 35 -3.64 -5.15 -0.95
CA THR A 35 -3.16 -5.06 0.43
C THR A 35 -2.06 -6.10 0.64
N VAL A 36 -1.40 -6.08 1.80
CA VAL A 36 -0.40 -7.09 2.21
C VAL A 36 -1.00 -8.49 2.18
N ARG A 37 -0.32 -9.42 1.51
CA ARG A 37 -0.82 -10.78 1.23
C ARG A 37 -0.47 -11.76 2.34
N ARG A 38 0.74 -11.65 2.89
CA ARG A 38 1.26 -12.61 3.88
C ARG A 38 0.77 -12.18 5.25
N ASP A 39 -0.46 -12.59 5.54
CA ASP A 39 -1.07 -12.56 6.86
C ASP A 39 -1.36 -11.14 7.37
N ALA A 40 -2.57 -10.64 7.05
CA ALA A 40 -3.03 -9.32 7.51
C ALA A 40 -2.98 -9.16 9.04
N THR A 41 -2.90 -10.26 9.80
CA THR A 41 -2.74 -10.23 11.26
C THR A 41 -1.31 -9.93 11.72
N LYS A 42 -0.30 -10.06 10.84
CA LYS A 42 1.10 -9.74 11.16
C LYS A 42 1.44 -8.27 11.11
N TRP A 43 0.60 -7.48 10.43
CA TRP A 43 0.85 -6.08 10.20
C TRP A 43 -0.07 -5.22 11.05
N SER A 44 0.44 -4.09 11.55
CA SER A 44 -0.37 -3.18 12.34
C SER A 44 -1.52 -2.61 11.51
N GLU A 45 -2.60 -2.25 12.18
CA GLU A 45 -3.70 -1.55 11.54
C GLU A 45 -3.22 -0.24 10.89
N ASP A 46 -2.29 0.47 11.53
CA ASP A 46 -1.75 1.72 11.02
C ASP A 46 -0.97 1.53 9.73
N PHE A 47 -0.18 0.45 9.60
CA PHE A 47 0.48 0.12 8.33
C PHE A 47 -0.53 -0.21 7.23
N THR A 48 -1.58 -0.95 7.57
CA THR A 48 -2.64 -1.30 6.60
C THR A 48 -3.46 -0.07 6.18
N LYS A 49 -3.73 0.85 7.11
CA LYS A 49 -4.38 2.15 6.86
C LYS A 49 -3.52 3.03 5.96
N PHE A 50 -2.22 3.14 6.25
CA PHE A 50 -1.26 3.88 5.42
C PHE A 50 -1.18 3.35 3.98
N ILE A 51 -1.11 2.02 3.80
CA ILE A 51 -1.14 1.40 2.46
C ILE A 51 -2.45 1.73 1.75
N SER A 52 -3.58 1.64 2.44
CA SER A 52 -4.89 1.93 1.88
C SER A 52 -5.01 3.39 1.41
N ALA A 53 -4.51 4.34 2.22
CA ALA A 53 -4.44 5.75 1.86
C ALA A 53 -3.56 5.99 0.61
N CYS A 54 -2.43 5.28 0.50
CA CYS A 54 -1.55 5.36 -0.67
C CYS A 54 -2.17 4.82 -1.96
N LEU A 55 -3.14 3.89 -1.88
CA LEU A 55 -3.64 3.10 -3.01
C LEU A 55 -5.08 3.45 -3.43
N ILE A 56 -5.54 4.66 -3.10
CA ILE A 56 -6.79 5.22 -3.64
C ILE A 56 -6.67 5.40 -5.15
N LYS A 57 -7.58 4.83 -5.95
CA LYS A 57 -7.51 4.86 -7.42
C LYS A 57 -7.77 6.24 -8.00
N ASP A 58 -8.76 6.93 -7.46
CA ASP A 58 -9.06 8.31 -7.83
C ASP A 58 -7.93 9.22 -7.34
N TYR A 59 -7.25 9.88 -8.26
CA TYR A 59 -6.08 10.69 -7.92
C TYR A 59 -6.48 11.96 -7.16
N GLU A 60 -7.71 12.46 -7.34
CA GLU A 60 -8.20 13.68 -6.67
C GLU A 60 -8.51 13.40 -5.20
N GLN A 61 -8.88 12.16 -4.87
CA GLN A 61 -9.12 11.71 -3.50
C GLN A 61 -7.87 11.15 -2.82
N ARG A 62 -6.76 10.97 -3.55
CA ARG A 62 -5.54 10.40 -2.99
C ARG A 62 -4.79 11.48 -2.20
N PRO A 63 -4.46 11.25 -0.92
CA PRO A 63 -3.73 12.24 -0.12
C PRO A 63 -2.34 12.50 -0.71
N SER A 64 -1.92 13.76 -0.56
CA SER A 64 -0.56 14.20 -0.84
C SER A 64 0.43 13.59 0.14
N ALA A 65 1.73 13.69 -0.18
CA ALA A 65 2.78 13.25 0.71
C ALA A 65 2.75 13.97 2.06
N GLU A 66 2.41 15.27 2.09
CA GLU A 66 2.30 16.04 3.32
C GLU A 66 1.15 15.54 4.21
N GLU A 67 0.00 15.21 3.62
CA GLU A 67 -1.16 14.66 4.35
C GLU A 67 -0.90 13.23 4.85
N LEU A 68 -0.16 12.43 4.10
CA LEU A 68 0.25 11.08 4.51
C LEU A 68 1.22 11.10 5.71
N LEU A 69 2.01 12.17 5.88
CA LEU A 69 2.93 12.33 7.01
C LEU A 69 2.24 12.80 8.30
N ARG A 70 0.96 13.17 8.25
CA ARG A 70 0.22 13.59 9.44
C ARG A 70 -0.07 12.40 10.35
N ASN A 71 -0.17 12.67 11.65
CA ASN A 71 -0.29 11.68 12.73
C ASN A 71 -1.39 10.62 12.56
N GLU A 72 -2.41 10.89 11.74
CA GLU A 72 -3.54 10.00 11.47
C GLU A 72 -3.27 8.96 10.36
N ASN A 73 -2.32 9.25 9.46
CA ASN A 73 -2.06 8.44 8.27
C ASN A 73 -0.67 7.80 8.27
N PHE A 74 0.25 8.23 9.14
CA PHE A 74 1.61 7.73 9.16
C PHE A 74 1.81 6.62 10.19
N VAL A 75 2.62 5.62 9.84
CA VAL A 75 3.00 4.54 10.74
C VAL A 75 4.00 5.06 11.74
N LYS A 76 3.63 5.02 13.02
CA LYS A 76 4.52 5.42 14.10
C LYS A 76 5.33 4.22 14.56
N PHE A 77 6.59 4.49 14.84
CA PHE A 77 7.43 3.57 15.58
C PHE A 77 7.33 4.01 17.04
N ASP A 78 6.79 3.15 17.90
CA ASP A 78 6.86 3.39 19.34
C ASP A 78 8.24 2.94 19.80
N ASP A 79 9.03 3.86 20.36
CA ASP A 79 10.41 3.62 20.84
C ASP A 79 10.48 2.67 22.07
N GLU A 80 9.41 1.96 22.44
CA GLU A 80 9.37 1.04 23.59
C GLU A 80 9.83 -0.40 23.26
N THR A 81 10.74 -0.58 22.29
CA THR A 81 11.44 -1.88 22.09
C THR A 81 12.95 -1.73 22.06
#